data_AF-A0A158ALD0-F1
#
_entry.id   AF-A0A158ALD0-F1
#
_cell.length_a   1.000
_cell.length_b   1.000
_cell.length_c   1.000
_cell.angle_alpha   90.00
_cell.angle_beta   90.00
_cell.angle_gamma   90.00
#
_symmetry.space_group_name_H-M   'P 1'
#
loop_
_entity.id
_entity.type
_entity.pdbx_description
1 polymer ?
#
loop_
_entity_poly.entity_id
_entity_poly.type
_entity_poly.pdbx_seq_one_letter_code
_entity_poly.pdbx_strand_id
1 'polypeptide(L)'
;MFSSSLLRGALALALAGSAQLALAHALPKLQQPGPGATVSAPHEVAIDFGEALEPTFSTLIVTNAQGTQVNTAKSTVGASDKKHMSVALPDLAPGVYKVQWSAVAADGHRTQGHYTFTVK
;
A
#
# COMPACT_ATOMS: atom_id res chain seq x y z
N MET A 1 -4.44 53.96 -49.73
CA MET A 1 -3.20 54.59 -49.24
C MET A 1 -3.02 54.18 -47.79
N PHE A 2 -1.81 53.78 -47.44
CA PHE A 2 -1.35 53.04 -46.26
C PHE A 2 -1.88 53.50 -44.90
N SER A 3 -2.16 52.55 -44.00
CA SER A 3 -1.32 52.39 -42.81
C SER A 3 -1.50 51.02 -42.15
N SER A 4 -0.51 50.18 -42.34
CA SER A 4 -0.25 48.93 -41.62
C SER A 4 0.61 49.24 -40.39
N SER A 5 0.08 49.03 -39.20
CA SER A 5 0.77 48.86 -37.89
C SER A 5 -0.36 48.68 -36.86
N LEU A 6 -0.46 47.60 -36.08
CA LEU A 6 0.44 47.25 -34.99
C LEU A 6 0.39 45.75 -34.74
N LEU A 7 1.56 45.12 -34.84
CA LEU A 7 1.86 43.85 -34.19
C LEU A 7 1.92 44.07 -32.67
N ARG A 8 1.44 43.07 -31.91
CA ARG A 8 1.71 42.77 -30.48
C ARG A 8 0.64 43.24 -29.47
N GLY A 9 -0.03 42.27 -28.86
CA GLY A 9 -0.91 42.45 -27.70
C GLY A 9 -1.33 41.12 -27.06
N ALA A 10 -0.35 40.36 -26.57
CA ALA A 10 -0.43 39.31 -25.54
C ALA A 10 -1.62 38.33 -25.56
N LEU A 11 -1.44 37.21 -26.27
CA LEU A 11 -2.01 35.93 -25.84
C LEU A 11 -1.06 35.37 -24.76
N ALA A 12 -1.36 35.60 -23.48
CA ALA A 12 -0.59 34.97 -22.40
C ALA A 12 -1.45 34.72 -21.15
N LEU A 13 -1.68 33.43 -20.90
CA LEU A 13 -1.65 32.71 -19.61
C LEU A 13 -2.42 33.34 -18.42
N ALA A 14 -3.33 32.61 -17.78
CA ALA A 14 -2.96 31.38 -17.10
C ALA A 14 -4.12 30.41 -17.02
N LEU A 15 -3.87 29.17 -17.47
CA LEU A 15 -4.50 28.01 -16.84
C LEU A 15 -4.19 28.12 -15.36
N ALA A 16 -5.17 28.49 -14.54
CA ALA A 16 -5.13 28.21 -13.12
C ALA A 16 -5.17 26.68 -12.99
N GLY A 17 -3.99 26.06 -13.09
CA GLY A 17 -3.81 24.65 -12.85
C GLY A 17 -4.33 24.37 -11.46
N SER A 18 -5.43 23.64 -11.38
CA SER A 18 -5.84 22.98 -10.16
C SER A 18 -4.67 22.10 -9.74
N ALA A 19 -3.89 22.54 -8.77
CA ALA A 19 -2.98 21.68 -8.05
C ALA A 19 -3.86 20.67 -7.31
N GLN A 20 -4.20 19.58 -7.99
CA GLN A 20 -4.70 18.39 -7.31
C GLN A 20 -3.55 17.97 -6.40
N LEU A 21 -3.67 18.30 -5.11
CA LEU A 21 -2.92 17.62 -4.07
C LEU A 21 -3.31 16.15 -4.19
N ALA A 22 -2.54 15.39 -4.97
CA ALA A 22 -2.68 13.96 -5.05
C ALA A 22 -2.34 13.43 -3.66
N LEU A 23 -3.36 13.15 -2.86
CA LEU A 23 -3.26 12.48 -1.57
C LEU A 23 -2.81 11.03 -1.82
N ALA A 24 -1.51 10.84 -2.09
CA ALA A 24 -0.90 9.54 -2.32
C ALA A 24 -0.65 8.82 -0.99
N HIS A 25 -1.72 8.52 -0.25
CA HIS A 25 -1.63 7.68 0.93
C HIS A 25 -1.21 6.26 0.53
N ALA A 26 -0.33 5.61 1.30
CA ALA A 26 0.04 4.21 1.08
C ALA A 26 -1.16 3.29 1.31
N LEU A 27 -1.90 2.98 0.24
CA LEU A 27 -3.07 2.09 0.29
C LEU A 27 -2.75 0.76 -0.38
N PRO A 28 -3.22 -0.38 0.16
CA PRO A 28 -3.10 -1.67 -0.49
C PRO A 28 -3.70 -1.65 -1.91
N LYS A 29 -3.00 -2.26 -2.86
CA LYS A 29 -3.43 -2.54 -4.22
C LYS A 29 -3.71 -4.02 -4.44
N LEU A 30 -2.87 -4.87 -3.86
CA LEU A 30 -3.02 -6.32 -3.89
C LEU A 30 -2.71 -6.90 -2.51
N GLN A 31 -3.47 -7.92 -2.12
CA GLN A 31 -3.32 -8.62 -0.84
C GLN A 31 -3.33 -10.12 -1.14
N GLN A 32 -2.34 -10.85 -0.63
CA GLN A 32 -2.19 -12.29 -0.84
C GLN A 32 -1.84 -12.98 0.49
N PRO A 33 -2.69 -13.89 1.02
CA PRO A 33 -4.06 -14.18 0.57
C PRO A 33 -4.95 -12.93 0.55
N GLY A 34 -5.97 -12.92 -0.31
CA GLY A 34 -6.90 -11.79 -0.40
C GLY A 34 -7.91 -11.75 0.76
N PRO A 35 -8.57 -10.60 1.00
CA PRO A 35 -9.65 -10.49 1.97
C PRO A 35 -10.74 -11.55 1.75
N GLY A 36 -11.05 -12.33 2.79
CA GLY A 36 -12.05 -13.39 2.78
C GLY A 36 -11.65 -14.65 2.00
N ALA A 37 -10.42 -14.73 1.47
CA ALA A 37 -10.00 -15.87 0.67
C ALA A 37 -9.92 -17.16 1.51
N THR A 38 -10.31 -18.28 0.92
CA THR A 38 -10.06 -19.62 1.47
C THR A 38 -8.96 -20.30 0.66
N VAL A 39 -7.83 -20.60 1.30
CA VAL A 39 -6.60 -21.07 0.66
C VAL A 39 -6.05 -22.30 1.37
N SER A 40 -5.21 -23.09 0.69
CA SER A 40 -4.31 -24.01 1.40
C SER A 40 -3.32 -23.19 2.25
N ALA A 41 -2.73 -23.79 3.29
CA ALA A 41 -1.81 -23.11 4.20
C ALA A 41 -0.72 -22.34 3.41
N PRO A 42 -0.72 -21.00 3.44
CA PRO A 42 0.28 -20.21 2.74
C PRO A 42 1.57 -20.10 3.58
N HIS A 43 2.71 -20.02 2.91
CA HIS A 43 4.00 -19.80 3.56
C HIS A 43 4.30 -18.32 3.85
N GLU A 44 3.46 -17.41 3.36
CA GLU A 44 3.65 -15.96 3.47
C GLU A 44 2.31 -15.22 3.37
N VAL A 45 2.25 -14.04 4.00
CA VAL A 45 1.28 -13.00 3.64
C VAL A 45 2.04 -11.82 3.02
N ALA A 46 1.55 -11.33 1.89
CA ALA A 46 2.10 -10.19 1.18
C ALA A 46 1.03 -9.15 0.85
N ILE A 47 1.43 -7.89 0.82
CA ILE A 47 0.60 -6.75 0.41
C ILE A 47 1.44 -5.84 -0.49
N ASP A 48 0.93 -5.58 -1.69
CA ASP A 48 1.47 -4.55 -2.58
C ASP A 48 0.71 -3.24 -2.34
N PHE A 49 1.45 -2.15 -2.25
CA PHE A 49 0.91 -0.82 -2.00
C PHE A 49 0.99 0.08 -3.23
N GLY A 50 0.18 1.13 -3.24
CA GLY A 50 0.26 2.17 -4.27
C GLY A 50 1.58 2.95 -4.23
N GLU A 51 2.13 3.11 -3.03
CA GLU A 51 3.30 3.97 -2.77
C GLU A 51 4.44 3.20 -2.12
N ALA A 52 5.65 3.74 -2.26
CA ALA A 52 6.82 3.22 -1.58
C ALA A 52 6.70 3.43 -0.07
N LEU A 53 7.03 2.39 0.69
CA LEU A 53 6.94 2.37 2.13
C LEU A 53 8.27 2.69 2.78
N GLU A 54 8.19 3.33 3.96
CA GLU A 54 9.29 3.43 4.90
C GLU A 54 9.44 2.11 5.69
N PRO A 55 10.52 1.31 5.44
CA PRO A 55 10.63 -0.05 5.97
C PRO A 55 10.66 -0.13 7.49
N THR A 56 11.28 0.85 8.14
CA THR A 56 11.43 0.88 9.61
C THR A 56 10.10 1.13 10.31
N PHE A 57 9.17 1.83 9.66
CA PHE A 57 7.92 2.29 10.26
C PHE A 57 6.68 1.56 9.75
N SER A 58 6.86 0.59 8.84
CA SER A 58 5.80 -0.25 8.28
C SER A 58 5.85 -1.66 8.88
N THR A 59 4.69 -2.23 9.15
CA THR A 59 4.56 -3.53 9.81
C THR A 59 3.36 -4.32 9.31
N LEU A 60 3.49 -5.64 9.28
CA LEU A 60 2.45 -6.61 8.98
C LEU A 60 2.53 -7.75 9.99
N ILE A 61 1.41 -8.06 10.64
CA ILE A 61 1.28 -9.17 11.58
C ILE A 61 0.10 -10.05 11.19
N VAL A 62 0.21 -11.34 11.49
CA VAL A 62 -0.84 -12.33 11.27
C VAL A 62 -1.16 -12.99 12.59
N THR A 63 -2.45 -13.03 12.93
CA THR A 63 -2.97 -13.63 14.17
C THR A 63 -3.96 -14.73 13.86
N ASN A 64 -4.06 -15.74 14.73
CA ASN A 64 -5.11 -16.75 14.65
C ASN A 64 -6.44 -16.23 15.23
N ALA A 65 -7.48 -17.05 15.22
CA ALA A 65 -8.80 -16.71 15.76
C ALA A 65 -8.80 -16.35 17.26
N GLN A 66 -7.79 -16.79 18.02
CA GLN A 66 -7.62 -16.45 19.44
C GLN A 66 -6.87 -15.12 19.64
N GLY A 67 -6.43 -14.47 18.57
CA GLY A 67 -5.65 -13.23 18.62
C GLY A 67 -4.16 -13.46 18.87
N THR A 68 -3.69 -14.72 18.91
CA THR A 68 -2.26 -15.03 19.06
C THR A 68 -1.55 -14.77 17.74
N GLN A 69 -0.46 -13.99 17.78
CA GLN A 69 0.40 -13.78 16.61
C GLN A 69 1.07 -15.10 16.21
N VAL A 70 0.97 -15.45 14.93
CA VAL A 70 1.49 -16.71 14.39
C VAL A 70 2.79 -16.52 13.60
N ASN A 71 3.01 -15.34 13.00
CA ASN A 71 4.29 -15.05 12.37
C ASN A 71 5.35 -14.79 13.44
N THR A 72 6.45 -15.56 13.39
CA THR A 72 7.63 -15.36 14.26
C THR A 72 8.64 -14.41 13.64
N ALA A 73 8.70 -14.36 12.30
CA ALA A 73 9.50 -13.40 11.56
C ALA A 73 8.89 -11.99 11.65
N LYS A 74 9.75 -10.97 11.67
CA LYS A 74 9.34 -9.59 11.44
C LYS A 74 8.94 -9.43 9.97
N SER A 75 7.88 -8.67 9.68
CA SER A 75 7.58 -8.29 8.31
C SER A 75 8.70 -7.47 7.70
N THR A 76 8.87 -7.57 6.38
CA THR A 76 9.87 -6.83 5.61
C THR A 76 9.20 -6.01 4.53
N VAL A 77 9.81 -4.88 4.19
CA VAL A 77 9.54 -4.17 2.94
C VAL A 77 10.68 -4.52 1.98
N GLY A 78 10.35 -4.84 0.74
CA GLY A 78 11.33 -5.27 -0.26
C GLY A 78 12.42 -4.23 -0.50
N ALA A 79 13.68 -4.65 -0.55
CA ALA A 79 14.80 -3.75 -0.83
C ALA A 79 14.81 -3.28 -2.30
N SER A 80 14.44 -4.18 -3.22
CA SER A 80 14.29 -3.90 -4.66
C SER A 80 12.91 -3.39 -5.03
N ASP A 81 11.89 -3.72 -4.22
CA ASP A 81 10.53 -3.22 -4.38
C ASP A 81 9.99 -2.69 -3.05
N LYS A 82 10.08 -1.37 -2.89
CA LYS A 82 9.63 -0.67 -1.69
C LYS A 82 8.11 -0.60 -1.55
N LYS A 83 7.34 -1.04 -2.56
CA LYS A 83 5.87 -1.09 -2.50
C LYS A 83 5.37 -2.45 -2.03
N HIS A 84 6.26 -3.42 -1.90
CA HIS A 84 5.94 -4.77 -1.45
C HIS A 84 6.30 -4.93 0.03
N MET A 85 5.31 -5.31 0.84
CA MET A 85 5.52 -5.69 2.25
C MET A 85 5.01 -7.10 2.48
N SER A 86 5.82 -7.93 3.15
CA SER A 86 5.44 -9.31 3.41
C SER A 86 5.90 -9.82 4.76
N VAL A 87 5.35 -10.95 5.19
CA VAL A 87 5.80 -11.70 6.36
C VAL A 87 5.71 -13.20 6.12
N ALA A 88 6.80 -13.91 6.41
CA ALA A 88 6.81 -15.37 6.39
C ALA A 88 5.92 -15.94 7.49
N LEU A 89 5.24 -17.04 7.17
CA LEU A 89 4.37 -17.78 8.07
C LEU A 89 4.96 -19.17 8.37
N PRO A 90 4.75 -19.70 9.60
CA PRO A 90 4.95 -21.12 9.85
C PRO A 90 3.83 -21.93 9.19
N ASP A 91 3.91 -23.26 9.30
CA ASP A 91 2.81 -24.14 8.90
C ASP A 91 1.55 -23.80 9.69
N LEU A 92 0.50 -23.43 8.97
CA LEU A 92 -0.78 -23.03 9.54
C LEU A 92 -1.74 -24.21 9.58
N ALA A 93 -2.37 -24.42 10.74
CA ALA A 93 -3.50 -25.33 10.86
C ALA A 93 -4.74 -24.76 10.13
N PRO A 94 -5.71 -25.61 9.73
CA PRO A 94 -6.99 -25.12 9.22
C PRO A 94 -7.68 -24.18 10.21
N GLY A 95 -8.19 -23.05 9.72
CA GLY A 95 -8.80 -22.03 10.57
C GLY A 95 -8.80 -20.62 9.98
N VAL A 96 -9.38 -19.68 10.71
CA VAL A 96 -9.42 -18.27 10.34
C VAL A 96 -8.20 -17.53 10.89
N TYR A 97 -7.58 -16.74 10.03
CA TYR A 97 -6.45 -15.89 10.34
C TYR A 97 -6.77 -14.44 10.02
N LYS A 98 -6.25 -13.52 10.83
CA LYS A 98 -6.41 -12.08 10.66
C LYS A 98 -5.06 -11.45 10.36
N VAL A 99 -4.99 -10.75 9.24
CA VAL A 99 -3.86 -9.91 8.84
C VAL A 99 -4.12 -8.50 9.34
N GLN A 100 -3.15 -7.91 10.03
CA GLN A 100 -3.18 -6.51 10.45
C GLN A 100 -1.93 -5.83 9.90
N TRP A 101 -2.08 -4.64 9.32
CA TRP A 101 -0.98 -3.92 8.71
C TRP A 101 -1.02 -2.44 9.06
N SER A 102 0.16 -1.83 9.07
CA SER A 102 0.38 -0.38 9.18
C SER A 102 1.48 -0.01 8.19
N ALA A 103 1.21 0.95 7.33
CA ALA A 103 2.07 1.37 6.24
C ALA A 103 2.37 2.86 6.37
N VAL A 104 3.63 3.24 6.21
CA VAL A 104 4.07 4.64 6.24
C VAL A 104 4.67 4.96 4.89
N ALA A 105 4.11 5.94 4.19
CA ALA A 105 4.66 6.43 2.93
C ALA A 105 5.88 7.33 3.17
N ALA A 106 6.65 7.62 2.11
CA ALA A 106 7.82 8.49 2.17
C ALA A 106 7.51 9.93 2.62
N ASP A 107 6.26 10.38 2.49
CA ASP A 107 5.80 11.69 2.99
C ASP A 107 5.50 11.68 4.50
N GLY A 108 5.64 10.53 5.16
CA GLY A 108 5.40 10.33 6.60
C GLY A 108 3.95 10.02 6.97
N HIS A 109 3.01 10.02 6.03
CA HIS A 109 1.62 9.68 6.33
C HIS A 109 1.48 8.18 6.60
N ARG A 110 0.80 7.85 7.71
CA ARG A 110 0.49 6.48 8.11
C ARG A 110 -0.93 6.10 7.72
N THR A 111 -1.07 4.93 7.13
CA THR A 111 -2.33 4.21 6.93
C THR A 111 -2.28 2.88 7.65
N GLN A 112 -3.43 2.32 7.98
CA GLN A 112 -3.51 1.01 8.62
C GLN A 112 -4.81 0.31 8.27
N GLY A 113 -4.84 -1.00 8.43
CA GLY A 113 -6.02 -1.80 8.17
C GLY A 113 -5.86 -3.24 8.60
N HIS A 114 -6.91 -4.02 8.36
CA HIS A 114 -6.91 -5.44 8.63
C HIS A 114 -7.90 -6.17 7.72
N TYR A 115 -7.69 -7.47 7.55
CA TYR A 115 -8.61 -8.37 6.87
C TYR A 115 -8.41 -9.79 7.39
N THR A 116 -9.28 -10.72 6.97
CA THR A 116 -9.15 -12.14 7.32
C THR A 116 -9.00 -13.01 6.08
N PHE A 117 -8.39 -14.17 6.26
CA PHE A 117 -8.42 -15.28 5.31
C PHE A 117 -8.62 -16.60 6.08
N THR A 118 -8.96 -17.66 5.36
CA THR A 118 -9.21 -18.99 5.92
C THR A 118 -8.26 -20.00 5.32
N VAL A 119 -7.61 -20.79 6.16
CA VAL A 119 -6.84 -21.98 5.77
C VAL A 119 -7.79 -23.18 5.79
N LYS A 120 -7.84 -23.93 4.69
CA LYS A 120 -8.64 -25.16 4.55
C LYS A 120 -7.84 -26.43 4.83
#